data_AF-A0AAW7EQA6-F1
#
_entry.id   AF-A0AAW7EQA6-F1
#
_cell.length_a   1.000
_cell.length_b   1.000
_cell.length_c   1.000
_cell.angle_alpha   90.00
_cell.angle_beta   90.00
_cell.angle_gamma   90.00
#
_symmetry.space_group_name_H-M   'P 1'
#
loop_
_entity.id
_entity.type
_entity.pdbx_description
1 polymer ?
#
loop_
_entity_poly.entity_id
_entity_poly.type
_entity_poly.pdbx_seq_one_letter_code
_entity_poly.pdbx_strand_id
1 'polypeptide(L)'
;MNKLLSLVVSLALLPGAVFAASTPDCVKVNKAQIEALFDKWNESLKTGNAQTVSENYLSDAVLLPTVSNKARLTDAERVDYFEHFLAKKPTGKIDMRTIRLGCNKAIDTGTYTFTFADKSTVSARYTFTYAWDGKEWKISTHHSSAMPEG
;
A
#
# COMPACT_ATOMS: atom_id res chain seq x y z
N MET A 1 -31.45 19.46 71.20
CA MET A 1 -30.10 19.80 70.70
C MET A 1 -29.45 18.51 70.23
N ASN A 2 -29.33 18.26 68.92
CA ASN A 2 -28.42 17.26 68.35
C ASN A 2 -27.99 17.78 66.96
N LYS A 3 -26.70 18.11 66.82
CA LYS A 3 -26.10 18.66 65.59
C LYS A 3 -25.78 17.51 64.62
N LEU A 4 -26.30 17.56 63.40
CA LEU A 4 -25.80 16.72 62.30
C LEU A 4 -24.40 17.21 61.89
N LEU A 5 -23.40 16.33 61.95
CA LEU A 5 -22.13 16.55 61.25
C LEU A 5 -22.30 16.10 59.79
N SER A 6 -22.28 17.05 58.87
CA SER A 6 -22.11 16.76 57.44
C SER A 6 -20.63 16.50 57.16
N LEU A 7 -20.30 15.27 56.74
CA LEU A 7 -18.97 14.90 56.30
C LEU A 7 -18.83 15.29 54.81
N VAL A 8 -18.07 16.35 54.52
CA VAL A 8 -17.72 16.72 53.14
C VAL A 8 -16.53 15.85 52.71
N VAL A 9 -16.77 14.87 51.86
CA VAL A 9 -15.70 14.08 51.22
C VAL A 9 -15.18 14.88 50.03
N SER A 10 -14.00 15.50 50.19
CA SER A 10 -13.29 16.15 49.10
C SER A 10 -12.67 15.09 48.18
N LEU A 11 -13.24 14.91 46.99
CA LEU A 11 -12.69 14.04 45.96
C LEU A 11 -11.48 14.74 45.33
N ALA A 12 -10.26 14.38 45.77
CA ALA A 12 -9.04 14.87 45.17
C ALA A 12 -8.82 14.21 43.79
N LEU A 13 -8.99 14.99 42.72
CA LEU A 13 -8.60 14.60 41.36
C LEU A 13 -7.07 14.57 41.29
N LEU A 14 -6.49 13.37 41.33
CA LEU A 14 -5.07 13.17 41.02
C LEU A 14 -4.86 13.34 39.50
N PRO A 15 -3.96 14.22 39.04
CA PRO A 15 -3.61 14.30 37.63
C PRO A 15 -2.90 13.01 37.22
N GLY A 16 -3.56 12.16 36.42
CA GLY A 16 -2.91 11.02 35.79
C GLY A 16 -1.82 11.51 34.84
N ALA A 17 -0.60 11.00 35.01
CA ALA A 17 0.48 11.25 34.05
C ALA A 17 0.07 10.67 32.70
N VAL A 18 -0.22 11.55 31.74
CA VAL A 18 -0.43 11.15 30.35
C VAL A 18 0.94 10.82 29.77
N PHE A 19 1.24 9.53 29.61
CA PHE A 19 2.42 9.11 28.87
C PHE A 19 2.26 9.57 27.42
N ALA A 20 3.07 10.53 26.99
CA ALA A 20 3.16 10.89 25.58
C ALA A 20 3.63 9.65 24.82
N ALA A 21 2.80 9.15 23.90
CA ALA A 21 3.21 8.10 22.99
C ALA A 21 4.42 8.60 22.20
N SER A 22 5.51 7.83 22.21
CA SER A 22 6.67 8.09 21.35
C SER A 22 6.19 8.19 19.90
N THR A 23 6.53 9.29 19.21
CA THR A 23 6.29 9.39 17.77
C THR A 23 6.97 8.21 17.08
N PRO A 24 6.25 7.44 16.24
CA PRO A 24 6.88 6.36 15.49
C PRO A 24 8.09 6.91 14.71
N ASP A 25 9.20 6.18 14.73
CA ASP A 25 10.40 6.57 13.99
C ASP A 25 10.05 6.82 12.52
N CYS A 26 10.46 7.99 12.01
CA CYS A 26 10.23 8.38 10.62
C CYS A 26 11.33 7.78 9.73
N VAL A 27 11.05 6.62 9.14
CA VAL A 27 11.88 6.07 8.07
C VAL A 27 11.60 6.86 6.80
N LYS A 28 12.66 7.50 6.30
CA LYS A 28 12.63 8.29 5.06
C LYS A 28 13.04 7.43 3.88
N VAL A 29 12.54 7.79 2.72
CA VAL A 29 12.85 7.18 1.42
C VAL A 29 13.02 8.29 0.39
N ASN A 30 13.82 8.06 -0.65
CA ASN A 30 14.00 8.98 -1.76
C ASN A 30 13.29 8.48 -3.04
N LYS A 31 13.26 9.31 -4.09
CA LYS A 31 12.57 8.96 -5.34
C LYS A 31 13.12 7.70 -6.00
N ALA A 32 14.45 7.58 -6.13
CA ALA A 32 15.09 6.44 -6.77
C ALA A 32 14.76 5.11 -6.05
N GLN A 33 14.68 5.12 -4.72
CA GLN A 33 14.25 3.96 -3.95
C GLN A 33 12.80 3.56 -4.23
N ILE A 34 11.89 4.54 -4.41
CA ILE A 34 10.49 4.27 -4.77
C ILE A 34 10.36 3.76 -6.21
N GLU A 35 11.14 4.31 -7.13
CA GLU A 35 11.20 3.83 -8.52
C GLU A 35 11.64 2.35 -8.57
N ALA A 36 12.66 2.00 -7.78
CA ALA A 36 13.15 0.62 -7.68
C ALA A 36 12.12 -0.36 -7.08
N LEU A 37 11.12 0.11 -6.31
CA LEU A 37 10.04 -0.75 -5.82
C LEU A 37 9.09 -1.17 -6.95
N PHE A 38 8.82 -0.27 -7.90
CA PHE A 38 8.10 -0.64 -9.11
C PHE A 38 8.92 -1.66 -9.92
N ASP A 39 10.22 -1.43 -10.08
CA ASP A 39 11.08 -2.35 -10.84
C ASP A 39 11.11 -3.74 -10.18
N LYS A 40 11.27 -3.82 -8.84
CA LYS A 40 11.18 -5.08 -8.08
C LYS A 40 9.83 -5.79 -8.31
N TRP A 41 8.72 -5.04 -8.23
CA TRP A 41 7.39 -5.59 -8.50
C TRP A 41 7.26 -6.08 -9.95
N ASN A 42 7.76 -5.32 -10.92
CA ASN A 42 7.69 -5.68 -12.34
C ASN A 42 8.58 -6.89 -12.69
N GLU A 43 9.76 -7.02 -12.08
CA GLU A 43 10.59 -8.23 -12.19
C GLU A 43 9.90 -9.44 -11.57
N SER A 44 9.16 -9.28 -10.46
CA SER A 44 8.39 -10.37 -9.88
C SER A 44 7.34 -10.94 -10.85
N LEU A 45 6.76 -10.11 -11.73
CA LEU A 45 5.84 -10.59 -12.77
C LEU A 45 6.51 -11.58 -13.72
N LYS A 46 7.79 -11.36 -14.04
CA LYS A 46 8.53 -12.21 -14.99
C LYS A 46 8.81 -13.61 -14.44
N THR A 47 8.71 -13.80 -13.13
CA THR A 47 8.86 -15.11 -12.50
C THR A 47 7.69 -16.04 -12.83
N GLY A 48 6.52 -15.49 -13.20
CA GLY A 48 5.28 -16.25 -13.37
C GLY A 48 4.71 -16.82 -12.06
N ASN A 49 5.27 -16.45 -10.90
CA ASN A 49 4.82 -16.92 -9.58
C ASN A 49 3.99 -15.82 -8.89
N ALA A 50 2.69 -16.09 -8.72
CA ALA A 50 1.74 -15.16 -8.11
C ALA A 50 2.08 -14.82 -6.64
N GLN A 51 2.63 -15.78 -5.89
CA GLN A 51 3.07 -15.54 -4.51
C GLN A 51 4.24 -14.55 -4.47
N THR A 52 5.22 -14.71 -5.36
CA THR A 52 6.37 -13.79 -5.46
C THR A 52 5.92 -12.36 -5.81
N VAL A 53 4.84 -12.19 -6.59
CA VAL A 53 4.24 -10.87 -6.81
C VAL A 53 3.59 -10.35 -5.53
N SER A 54 2.78 -11.17 -4.86
CA SER A 54 2.06 -10.80 -3.62
C SER A 54 3.00 -10.45 -2.46
N GLU A 55 4.21 -11.02 -2.40
CA GLU A 55 5.21 -10.70 -1.37
C GLU A 55 5.64 -9.22 -1.34
N ASN A 56 5.45 -8.49 -2.44
CA ASN A 56 5.68 -7.03 -2.53
C ASN A 56 4.59 -6.21 -1.82
N TYR A 57 3.50 -6.84 -1.40
CA TYR A 57 2.37 -6.21 -0.74
C TYR A 57 2.44 -6.40 0.78
N LEU A 58 1.90 -5.44 1.53
CA LEU A 58 1.56 -5.66 2.93
C LEU A 58 0.47 -6.71 3.04
N SER A 59 0.39 -7.40 4.18
CA SER A 59 -0.64 -8.40 4.44
C SER A 59 -2.05 -7.83 4.27
N ASP A 60 -2.26 -6.58 4.69
CA ASP A 60 -3.52 -5.83 4.65
C ASP A 60 -3.67 -4.93 3.40
N ALA A 61 -2.80 -5.06 2.40
CA ALA A 61 -2.81 -4.18 1.25
C ALA A 61 -4.09 -4.30 0.39
N VAL A 62 -4.52 -3.21 -0.21
CA VAL A 62 -5.67 -3.21 -1.13
C VAL A 62 -5.21 -3.21 -2.58
N LEU A 63 -5.73 -4.12 -3.39
CA LEU A 63 -5.57 -4.11 -4.85
C LEU A 63 -6.92 -3.87 -5.54
N LEU A 64 -6.97 -2.81 -6.35
CA LEU A 64 -8.07 -2.48 -7.27
C LEU A 64 -7.54 -2.66 -8.70
N PRO A 65 -7.71 -3.83 -9.32
CA PRO A 65 -7.03 -4.16 -10.57
C PRO A 65 -7.79 -3.69 -11.83
N THR A 66 -7.07 -3.62 -12.95
CA THR A 66 -7.61 -3.11 -14.24
C THR A 66 -8.73 -3.95 -14.84
N VAL A 67 -8.67 -5.28 -14.70
CA VAL A 67 -9.51 -6.23 -15.46
C VAL A 67 -10.40 -7.09 -14.56
N SER A 68 -10.69 -6.64 -13.34
CA SER A 68 -11.61 -7.34 -12.44
C SER A 68 -12.38 -6.34 -11.57
N ASN A 69 -13.70 -6.53 -11.48
CA ASN A 69 -14.56 -5.75 -10.59
C ASN A 69 -14.34 -6.07 -9.10
N LYS A 70 -13.69 -7.21 -8.80
CA LYS A 70 -13.43 -7.65 -7.43
C LYS A 70 -12.18 -6.96 -6.89
N ALA A 71 -12.37 -6.12 -5.87
CA ALA A 71 -11.29 -5.63 -5.01
C ALA A 71 -10.63 -6.81 -4.26
N ARG A 72 -9.31 -6.80 -4.12
CA ARG A 72 -8.56 -7.82 -3.38
C ARG A 72 -8.07 -7.21 -2.09
N LEU A 73 -8.56 -7.75 -0.97
CA LEU A 73 -8.35 -7.20 0.37
C LEU A 73 -7.50 -8.12 1.24
N THR A 74 -7.24 -9.34 0.76
CA THR A 74 -6.44 -10.35 1.44
C THR A 74 -5.33 -10.85 0.52
N ASP A 75 -4.31 -11.50 1.10
CA ASP A 75 -3.21 -12.07 0.34
C ASP A 75 -3.68 -13.12 -0.67
N ALA A 76 -4.53 -14.05 -0.24
CA ALA A 76 -5.09 -15.09 -1.10
C ALA A 76 -5.83 -14.50 -2.32
N GLU A 77 -6.56 -13.40 -2.12
CA GLU A 77 -7.25 -12.72 -3.22
C GLU A 77 -6.30 -11.99 -4.17
N ARG A 78 -5.18 -11.48 -3.69
CA ARG A 78 -4.14 -10.88 -4.55
C ARG A 78 -3.42 -11.97 -5.34
N VAL A 79 -3.08 -13.10 -4.71
CA VAL A 79 -2.48 -14.26 -5.36
C VAL A 79 -3.39 -14.77 -6.49
N ASP A 80 -4.67 -15.02 -6.21
CA ASP A 80 -5.67 -15.43 -7.22
C ASP A 80 -5.72 -14.46 -8.43
N TYR A 81 -5.66 -13.15 -8.18
CA TYR A 81 -5.62 -12.17 -9.27
C TYR A 81 -4.37 -12.36 -10.14
N PHE A 82 -3.21 -12.51 -9.49
CA PHE A 82 -1.93 -12.62 -10.18
C PHE A 82 -1.78 -13.95 -10.93
N GLU A 83 -2.38 -15.05 -10.46
CA GLU A 83 -2.40 -16.30 -11.24
C GLU A 83 -3.00 -16.09 -12.64
N HIS A 84 -4.11 -15.36 -12.74
CA HIS A 84 -4.74 -15.02 -14.02
C HIS A 84 -3.96 -13.97 -14.81
N PHE A 85 -3.46 -12.93 -14.14
CA PHE A 85 -2.74 -11.84 -14.80
C PHE A 85 -1.43 -12.33 -15.42
N LEU A 86 -0.69 -13.18 -14.70
CA LEU A 86 0.60 -13.71 -15.10
C LEU A 86 0.51 -14.71 -16.25
N ALA A 87 -0.64 -15.35 -16.48
CA ALA A 87 -0.86 -16.23 -17.63
C ALA A 87 -0.57 -15.53 -18.97
N LYS A 88 -0.74 -14.19 -19.04
CA LYS A 88 -0.44 -13.38 -20.23
C LYS A 88 1.02 -12.91 -20.33
N LYS A 89 1.86 -13.25 -19.34
CA LYS A 89 3.28 -12.84 -19.23
C LYS A 89 3.46 -11.32 -19.37
N PRO A 90 2.81 -10.52 -18.52
CA PRO A 90 2.86 -9.07 -18.60
C PRO A 90 4.27 -8.54 -18.29
N THR A 91 4.68 -7.49 -19.00
CA THR A 91 5.81 -6.64 -18.65
C THR A 91 5.34 -5.18 -18.65
N GLY A 92 5.45 -4.50 -17.52
CA GLY A 92 5.07 -3.10 -17.38
C GLY A 92 6.20 -2.15 -17.76
N LYS A 93 5.84 -1.00 -18.31
CA LYS A 93 6.72 0.15 -18.53
C LYS A 93 6.03 1.41 -18.04
N ILE A 94 6.70 2.21 -17.22
CA ILE A 94 6.22 3.53 -16.80
C ILE A 94 6.30 4.52 -17.97
N ASP A 95 5.20 5.22 -18.24
CA ASP A 95 5.13 6.24 -19.29
C ASP A 95 5.20 7.66 -18.70
N MET A 96 4.55 7.86 -17.55
CA MET A 96 4.58 9.10 -16.77
C MET A 96 4.52 8.76 -15.28
N ARG A 97 5.27 9.50 -14.46
CA ARG A 97 5.38 9.27 -13.02
C ARG A 97 5.45 10.59 -12.24
N THR A 98 4.74 10.62 -11.12
CA THR A 98 4.86 11.62 -10.07
C THR A 98 4.98 10.91 -8.73
N ILE A 99 5.99 11.30 -7.93
CA ILE A 99 6.25 10.73 -6.61
C ILE A 99 6.04 11.78 -5.51
N ARG A 100 5.30 11.41 -4.47
CA ARG A 100 5.17 12.16 -3.21
C ARG A 100 5.75 11.34 -2.06
N LEU A 101 6.61 11.97 -1.26
CA LEU A 101 7.32 11.33 -0.15
C LEU A 101 6.77 11.82 1.20
N GLY A 102 6.69 10.92 2.17
CA GLY A 102 6.33 11.23 3.56
C GLY A 102 7.08 10.33 4.56
N CYS A 103 6.80 10.51 5.85
CA CYS A 103 7.32 9.61 6.88
C CYS A 103 6.63 8.26 6.81
N ASN A 104 7.41 7.17 6.70
CA ASN A 104 6.91 5.79 6.63
C ASN A 104 5.91 5.53 5.49
N LYS A 105 5.78 6.47 4.53
CA LYS A 105 4.85 6.38 3.41
C LYS A 105 5.40 7.06 2.16
N ALA A 106 5.04 6.54 1.01
CA ALA A 106 5.27 7.18 -0.29
C ALA A 106 4.11 6.89 -1.24
N ILE A 107 3.97 7.73 -2.27
CA ILE A 107 2.98 7.57 -3.32
C ILE A 107 3.72 7.69 -4.66
N ASP A 108 3.59 6.68 -5.50
CA ASP A 108 4.01 6.68 -6.91
C ASP A 108 2.74 6.58 -7.77
N THR A 109 2.51 7.58 -8.61
CA THR A 109 1.28 7.71 -9.40
C THR A 109 1.62 8.12 -10.82
N GLY A 110 0.85 7.63 -11.77
CA GLY A 110 1.02 8.03 -13.16
C GLY A 110 0.35 7.08 -14.13
N THR A 111 1.00 6.86 -15.27
CA THR A 111 0.54 5.96 -16.32
C THR A 111 1.63 4.97 -16.68
N TYR A 112 1.20 3.78 -17.05
CA TYR A 112 2.07 2.72 -17.52
C TYR A 112 1.42 1.96 -18.67
N THR A 113 2.24 1.21 -19.39
CA THR A 113 1.79 0.32 -20.44
C THR A 113 2.29 -1.08 -20.16
N PHE A 114 1.38 -2.05 -20.14
CA PHE A 114 1.74 -3.46 -20.14
C PHE A 114 1.87 -3.94 -21.57
N THR A 115 2.94 -4.69 -21.83
CA THR A 115 3.11 -5.52 -23.03
C THR A 115 2.97 -6.98 -22.63
N PHE A 116 2.20 -7.75 -23.39
CA PHE A 116 1.99 -9.18 -23.16
C PHE A 116 2.78 -10.04 -24.16
N ALA A 117 2.83 -11.35 -23.92
CA ALA A 117 3.58 -12.28 -24.79
C ALA A 117 3.09 -12.30 -26.25
N ASP A 118 1.80 -12.03 -26.49
CA ASP A 118 1.21 -11.92 -27.83
C ASP A 118 1.50 -10.56 -28.52
N LYS A 119 2.30 -9.70 -27.88
CA LYS A 119 2.66 -8.33 -28.30
C LYS A 119 1.49 -7.34 -28.22
N SER A 120 0.34 -7.74 -27.71
CA SER A 120 -0.72 -6.78 -27.37
C SER A 120 -0.26 -5.87 -26.23
N THR A 121 -0.81 -4.65 -26.20
CA THR A 121 -0.50 -3.66 -25.17
C THR A 121 -1.77 -3.13 -24.52
N VAL A 122 -1.66 -2.77 -23.24
CA VAL A 122 -2.72 -2.08 -22.50
C VAL A 122 -2.09 -0.93 -21.74
N SER A 123 -2.49 0.30 -22.07
CA SER A 123 -2.16 1.50 -21.31
C SER A 123 -3.18 1.70 -20.18
N ALA A 124 -2.67 2.08 -19.02
CA ALA A 124 -3.46 2.22 -17.82
C ALA A 124 -2.89 3.30 -16.90
N ARG A 125 -3.74 3.82 -16.02
CA ARG A 125 -3.37 4.68 -14.91
C ARG A 125 -3.05 3.80 -13.71
N TYR A 126 -2.14 4.27 -12.86
CA TYR A 126 -1.79 3.56 -11.63
C TYR A 126 -1.63 4.49 -10.44
N THR A 127 -1.81 3.92 -9.25
CA THR A 127 -1.43 4.48 -7.95
C THR A 127 -0.86 3.35 -7.12
N PHE A 128 0.44 3.40 -6.84
CA PHE A 128 1.07 2.63 -5.78
C PHE A 128 1.24 3.54 -4.57
N THR A 129 0.68 3.15 -3.45
CA THR A 129 1.11 3.67 -2.15
C THR A 129 2.01 2.64 -1.50
N TYR A 130 3.08 3.12 -0.87
CA TYR A 130 4.03 2.30 -0.15
C TYR A 130 4.04 2.70 1.30
N ALA A 131 4.25 1.72 2.18
CA ALA A 131 4.48 1.95 3.59
C ALA A 131 5.64 1.08 4.11
N TRP A 132 6.28 1.58 5.17
CA TRP A 132 7.30 0.85 5.90
C TRP A 132 6.66 -0.10 6.92
N ASP A 133 6.96 -1.39 6.86
CA ASP A 133 6.39 -2.40 7.76
C ASP A 133 7.24 -2.68 9.02
N GLY A 134 8.31 -1.91 9.23
CA GLY A 134 9.32 -2.16 10.26
C GLY A 134 10.61 -2.81 9.72
N LYS A 135 10.56 -3.39 8.51
CA LYS A 135 11.68 -4.13 7.91
C LYS A 135 11.96 -3.73 6.47
N GLU A 136 10.92 -3.57 5.64
CA GLU A 136 11.05 -3.17 4.24
C GLU A 136 9.88 -2.29 3.78
N TRP A 137 10.07 -1.64 2.62
CA TRP A 137 9.01 -0.89 1.97
C TRP A 137 8.16 -1.83 1.12
N LYS A 138 6.85 -1.85 1.37
CA LYS A 138 5.89 -2.67 0.63
C LYS A 138 4.71 -1.84 0.12
N ILE A 139 4.02 -2.38 -0.87
CA ILE A 139 2.79 -1.79 -1.42
C ILE A 139 1.68 -1.91 -0.37
N SER A 140 1.13 -0.78 0.06
CA SER A 140 -0.06 -0.70 0.93
C SER A 140 -1.35 -0.62 0.12
N THR A 141 -1.32 0.05 -1.03
CA THR A 141 -2.47 0.10 -1.95
C THR A 141 -1.97 0.15 -3.38
N HIS A 142 -2.58 -0.64 -4.25
CA HIS A 142 -2.39 -0.58 -5.70
C HIS A 142 -3.76 -0.37 -6.35
N HIS A 143 -3.97 0.78 -6.97
CA HIS A 143 -5.07 0.99 -7.91
C HIS A 143 -4.52 0.99 -9.33
N SER A 144 -5.09 0.19 -10.23
CA SER A 144 -4.86 0.30 -11.66
C SER A 144 -6.16 0.27 -12.44
N SER A 145 -6.26 1.13 -13.45
CA SER A 145 -7.45 1.27 -14.28
C SER A 145 -7.08 1.57 -15.73
N ALA A 146 -7.86 1.06 -16.67
CA ALA A 146 -7.67 1.34 -18.08
C ALA A 146 -7.76 2.86 -18.34
N MET A 147 -7.20 3.31 -19.46
CA MET A 147 -7.46 4.65 -19.94
C MET A 147 -8.97 4.83 -20.20
N PRO A 148 -9.58 5.95 -19.77
CA PRO A 148 -11.03 6.12 -19.82
C PRO A 148 -11.59 6.37 -21.23
N GLU A 149 -10.74 6.76 -22.18
CA GLU A 149 -11.12 7.10 -23.56
C GLU A 149 -10.84 5.96 -24.56
N GLY A 150 -10.55 4.76 -24.05
CA GLY A 150 -10.31 3.56 -24.87
C GLY A 150 -11.55 3.01 -25.54
#